data_AF-A0A142XV65-F1
#
_entry.id   AF-A0A142XV65-F1
#
_cell.length_a   1.000
_cell.length_b   1.000
_cell.length_c   1.000
_cell.angle_alpha   90.00
_cell.angle_beta   90.00
_cell.angle_gamma   90.00
#
_symmetry.space_group_name_H-M   'P 1'
#
loop_
_entity.id
_entity.type
_entity.pdbx_description
1 polymer ?
#
loop_
_entity_poly.entity_id
_entity_poly.type
_entity_poly.pdbx_seq_one_letter_code
_entity_poly.pdbx_strand_id
1 'polypeptide(L)'
;MNEETKKRIIEKLEECDCFAPLDCGYIHFWPASGGVAMSAAVLRFIADELDRRNADWDKQFRVQSEEEVFAEITEDQMSSVLKSLRTK
;
A
#
# COMPACT_ATOMS: atom_id res chain seq x y z
N MET A 1 9.07 -9.18 -20.52
CA MET A 1 9.94 -7.99 -20.64
C MET A 1 11.28 -8.33 -19.99
N ASN A 2 12.41 -8.07 -20.67
CA ASN A 2 13.73 -8.39 -20.11
C ASN A 2 14.18 -7.35 -19.07
N GLU A 3 15.19 -7.69 -18.27
CA GLU A 3 15.65 -6.85 -17.15
C GLU A 3 16.25 -5.51 -17.59
N GLU A 4 16.98 -5.48 -18.70
CA GLU A 4 17.53 -4.24 -19.26
C GLU A 4 16.41 -3.25 -19.66
N THR A 5 15.31 -3.77 -20.23
CA THR A 5 14.16 -2.94 -20.60
C THR A 5 13.46 -2.40 -19.34
N LYS A 6 13.28 -3.24 -18.32
CA LYS A 6 12.70 -2.81 -17.03
C LYS A 6 13.51 -1.67 -16.43
N LYS A 7 14.84 -1.81 -16.36
CA LYS A 7 15.75 -0.80 -15.83
C LYS A 7 15.60 0.55 -16.55
N ARG A 8 15.63 0.53 -17.89
CA ARG A 8 15.47 1.74 -18.71
C ARG A 8 14.12 2.42 -18.53
N ILE A 9 13.04 1.65 -18.31
CA ILE A 9 11.73 2.22 -18.01
C ILE A 9 11.79 2.96 -16.68
N ILE A 10 12.33 2.34 -15.63
CA ILE A 10 12.44 2.99 -14.31
C ILE A 10 13.29 4.27 -14.39
N GLU A 11 14.46 4.21 -15.02
CA GLU A 11 15.34 5.37 -15.19
C GLU A 11 14.59 6.55 -15.85
N LYS A 12 13.86 6.30 -16.93
CA LYS A 12 13.07 7.35 -17.60
C LYS A 12 11.93 7.90 -16.74
N LEU A 13 11.26 7.03 -15.99
CA LEU A 13 10.18 7.45 -15.10
C LEU A 13 10.71 8.29 -13.94
N GLU A 14 11.91 7.99 -13.44
CA GLU A 14 12.60 8.77 -12.42
C GLU A 14 13.10 10.11 -12.97
N GLU A 15 13.68 10.14 -14.17
CA GLU A 15 14.07 11.39 -14.86
C GLU A 15 12.88 12.33 -15.09
N CYS A 16 11.68 11.78 -15.24
CA CYS A 16 10.45 12.53 -15.44
C CYS A 16 9.68 12.81 -14.14
N ASP A 17 10.24 12.53 -12.96
CA ASP A 17 9.57 12.68 -11.66
C ASP A 17 8.19 11.98 -11.60
N CYS A 18 8.01 10.88 -12.34
CA CYS A 18 6.75 10.17 -12.42
C CYS A 18 6.45 9.35 -11.16
N PHE A 19 7.45 9.10 -10.32
CA PHE A 19 7.28 8.55 -8.98
C PHE A 19 7.48 9.65 -7.95
N ALA A 20 6.39 10.05 -7.28
CA ALA A 20 6.45 11.12 -6.30
C ALA A 20 5.77 10.69 -4.99
N PRO A 21 6.31 11.10 -3.82
CA PRO A 21 5.64 10.87 -2.55
C PRO A 21 4.36 11.71 -2.47
N LEU A 22 3.33 11.15 -1.87
CA LEU A 22 2.18 11.89 -1.35
C LEU A 22 2.55 12.56 -0.03
N ASP A 23 1.65 13.40 0.51
CA ASP A 23 1.85 14.07 1.80
C ASP A 23 2.08 13.10 2.97
N CYS A 24 1.53 11.88 2.86
CA CYS A 24 1.76 10.83 3.83
C CYS A 24 3.09 10.08 3.63
N GLY A 25 3.83 10.31 2.55
CA GLY A 25 5.07 9.58 2.22
C GLY A 25 4.87 8.32 1.37
N TYR A 26 3.62 7.95 1.07
CA TYR A 26 3.30 6.86 0.14
C TYR A 26 3.68 7.26 -1.29
N ILE A 27 4.33 6.38 -2.04
CA ILE A 27 4.77 6.67 -3.41
C ILE A 27 3.58 6.47 -4.35
N HIS A 28 3.25 7.51 -5.11
CA HIS A 28 2.30 7.45 -6.21
C HIS A 28 3.01 7.53 -7.56
N PHE A 29 2.35 6.98 -8.59
CA PHE A 29 2.76 7.14 -9.96
C PHE A 29 1.84 8.14 -10.68
N TRP A 30 2.44 9.16 -11.30
CA TRP A 30 1.73 10.10 -12.16
C TRP A 30 2.56 10.41 -13.41
N PRO A 31 2.04 10.15 -14.63
CA PRO A 31 2.79 10.42 -15.84
C PRO A 31 2.94 11.93 -16.06
N ALA A 32 4.19 12.40 -16.18
CA ALA A 32 4.53 13.83 -16.28
C ALA A 32 4.00 14.54 -17.53
N SER A 33 3.62 13.80 -18.57
CA SER A 33 2.97 14.36 -19.76
C SER A 33 1.63 13.69 -20.03
N GLY A 34 0.61 14.51 -20.28
CA GLY A 34 -0.69 14.01 -20.71
C GLY A 34 -0.58 13.34 -22.08
N GLY A 35 -1.11 12.12 -22.20
CA GLY A 35 -1.20 11.41 -23.48
C GLY A 35 -0.15 10.34 -23.75
N VAL A 36 0.62 9.88 -22.75
CA VAL A 36 1.55 8.76 -22.94
C VAL A 36 0.76 7.44 -22.98
N ALA A 37 0.71 6.83 -24.17
CA ALA A 37 0.19 5.48 -24.32
C ALA A 37 1.20 4.46 -23.78
N MET A 38 0.82 3.74 -22.74
CA MET A 38 1.60 2.63 -22.18
C MET A 38 0.90 1.32 -22.48
N SER A 39 1.69 0.30 -22.86
CA SER A 39 1.15 -1.06 -23.00
C SER A 39 0.74 -1.62 -21.64
N ALA A 40 -0.20 -2.57 -21.63
CA ALA A 40 -0.61 -3.26 -20.40
C ALA A 40 0.57 -3.95 -19.67
N ALA A 41 1.57 -4.43 -20.42
CA ALA A 41 2.76 -5.06 -19.83
C ALA A 41 3.63 -4.04 -19.06
N VAL A 42 3.72 -2.81 -19.55
CA VAL A 42 4.44 -1.72 -18.87
C VAL A 42 3.67 -1.28 -17.63
N LEU A 43 2.35 -1.14 -17.73
CA LEU A 43 1.51 -0.76 -16.59
C LEU A 43 1.59 -1.77 -15.44
N ARG A 44 1.58 -3.08 -15.73
CA ARG A 44 1.78 -4.12 -14.71
C ARG A 44 3.14 -4.01 -14.04
N PHE A 45 4.19 -3.78 -14.82
CA PHE A 45 5.53 -3.61 -14.27
C PHE A 45 5.63 -2.36 -13.37
N ILE A 46 5.00 -1.25 -13.76
CA ILE A 46 4.94 -0.05 -12.92
C ILE A 46 4.18 -0.33 -11.62
N ALA A 47 3.09 -1.09 -11.68
CA ALA A 47 2.35 -1.51 -10.49
C ALA A 47 3.21 -2.38 -9.56
N ASP A 48 3.90 -3.39 -10.08
CA ASP A 48 4.81 -4.23 -9.29
C ASP A 48 5.92 -3.39 -8.60
N GLU A 49 6.41 -2.35 -9.28
CA GLU A 49 7.42 -1.46 -8.73
C GLU A 49 6.84 -0.53 -7.64
N LEU A 50 5.59 -0.06 -7.79
CA LEU A 50 4.90 0.67 -6.73
C LEU A 50 4.71 -0.20 -5.49
N ASP A 51 4.26 -1.45 -5.65
CA ASP A 51 4.12 -2.41 -4.56
C ASP A 51 5.46 -2.59 -3.83
N ARG A 52 6.57 -2.71 -4.58
CA ARG A 52 7.91 -2.81 -3.99
C ARG A 52 8.32 -1.57 -3.20
N ARG A 53 8.06 -0.37 -3.74
CA ARG A 53 8.42 0.91 -3.09
C ARG A 53 7.56 1.18 -1.85
N ASN A 54 6.31 0.76 -1.88
CA ASN A 54 5.35 0.96 -0.80
C ASN A 54 5.29 -0.22 0.17
N ALA A 55 6.04 -1.30 -0.05
CA ALA A 55 5.97 -2.51 0.77
C ALA A 55 6.13 -2.24 2.28
N ASP A 56 6.99 -1.30 2.67
CA ASP A 56 7.18 -0.96 4.09
C ASP A 56 6.04 -0.10 4.64
N TRP A 57 5.44 0.76 3.81
CA TRP A 57 4.20 1.46 4.15
C TRP A 57 3.07 0.45 4.32
N ASP A 58 2.85 -0.42 3.34
CA ASP A 58 1.82 -1.45 3.39
C ASP A 58 1.94 -2.34 4.63
N LYS A 59 3.16 -2.69 5.06
CA LYS A 59 3.38 -3.43 6.31
C LYS A 59 2.88 -2.67 7.54
N GLN A 60 3.08 -1.35 7.61
CA GLN A 60 2.65 -0.54 8.75
C GLN A 60 1.12 -0.41 8.82
N PHE A 61 0.44 -0.33 7.67
CA PHE A 61 -1.02 -0.16 7.61
C PHE A 61 -1.79 -1.48 7.57
N ARG A 62 -1.13 -2.59 7.20
CA ARG A 62 -1.71 -3.94 7.29
C ARG A 62 -1.74 -4.51 8.72
N VAL A 63 -1.21 -3.80 9.72
CA VAL A 63 -1.34 -4.16 11.15
C VAL A 63 -2.70 -3.77 11.73
N GLN A 64 -3.76 -4.06 10.99
CA GLN A 64 -5.10 -4.30 11.54
C GLN A 64 -5.64 -5.54 10.83
N SER A 65 -4.88 -6.64 10.88
CA SER A 65 -5.44 -7.93 10.50
C SER A 65 -6.57 -8.25 11.47
N GLU A 66 -7.69 -8.71 10.93
CA GLU A 66 -8.98 -8.92 11.59
C GLU A 66 -8.87 -9.62 12.97
N GLU A 67 -7.84 -10.44 13.21
CA GLU A 67 -7.55 -11.06 14.52
C GLU A 67 -7.38 -10.08 15.69
N GLU A 68 -6.73 -8.92 15.50
CA GLU A 68 -6.51 -7.94 16.58
C GLU A 68 -7.80 -7.15 16.88
N VAL A 69 -8.57 -6.81 15.85
CA VAL A 69 -9.89 -6.16 15.98
C VAL A 69 -10.88 -7.11 16.66
N PHE A 70 -10.87 -8.40 16.32
CA PHE A 70 -11.70 -9.41 17.00
C PHE A 70 -11.29 -9.59 18.47
N ALA A 71 -9.99 -9.64 18.78
CA ALA A 71 -9.52 -9.78 20.16
C ALA A 71 -9.97 -8.61 21.05
N GLU A 72 -9.80 -7.37 20.59
CA GLU A 72 -10.17 -6.16 21.33
C GLU A 72 -11.70 -6.05 21.53
N ILE A 73 -12.49 -6.40 20.51
CA ILE A 73 -13.96 -6.46 20.61
C ILE A 73 -14.41 -7.51 21.64
N THR A 74 -13.75 -8.67 21.70
CA THR A 74 -14.14 -9.74 22.64
C THR A 74 -13.79 -9.42 24.10
N GLU A 75 -12.66 -8.77 24.38
CA GLU A 75 -12.30 -8.39 25.75
C GLU A 75 -13.25 -7.33 26.31
N ASP A 76 -13.60 -6.32 25.52
CA ASP A 76 -14.53 -5.27 25.94
C ASP A 76 -15.95 -5.82 26.16
N GLN A 77 -16.41 -6.71 25.27
CA GLN A 77 -17.71 -7.39 25.43
C GLN A 77 -17.73 -8.31 26.66
N MET A 78 -16.67 -9.08 26.90
CA MET A 78 -16.57 -9.97 28.06
C MET A 78 -16.44 -9.20 29.38
N SER A 79 -15.70 -8.10 29.41
CA SER A 79 -15.60 -7.20 30.57
C SER A 79 -16.96 -6.59 30.94
N SER A 80 -17.75 -6.19 29.94
CA SER A 80 -19.11 -5.69 30.12
C SER A 80 -20.06 -6.75 30.69
N VAL A 81 -20.01 -7.98 30.16
CA VAL A 81 -20.82 -9.11 30.66
C VAL A 81 -20.45 -9.48 32.09
N LEU A 82 -19.15 -9.57 32.40
CA LEU A 82 -18.67 -9.90 33.75
C LEU A 82 -19.04 -8.82 34.77
N LYS A 83 -18.98 -7.53 34.41
CA LYS A 83 -19.47 -6.44 35.26
C LYS A 83 -20.98 -6.55 35.50
N SER A 84 -21.77 -6.85 34.48
CA SER A 84 -23.22 -7.05 34.60
C SER A 84 -23.59 -8.24 35.51
N LEU A 85 -22.82 -9.33 35.45
CA LEU A 85 -23.02 -10.52 36.29
C LEU A 85 -22.60 -10.33 37.75
N ARG A 86 -21.70 -9.39 38.05
CA ARG A 86 -21.20 -9.13 39.42
C ARG A 86 -22.05 -8.14 40.22
N THR A 87 -23.07 -7.55 39.58
CA THR A 87 -23.95 -6.52 40.18
C THR A 87 -25.35 -7.04 40.54
N LYS A 88 -25.55 -8.36 40.51
CA LYS A 88 -26.72 -9.07 41.05
C LYS A 88 -26.29 -9.93 42.23
#